data_AF-A0A183J4U3-F1
#
_entry.id   AF-A0A183J4U3-F1
#
_cell.length_a   1.000
_cell.length_b   1.000
_cell.length_c   1.000
_cell.angle_alpha   90.00
_cell.angle_beta   90.00
_cell.angle_gamma   90.00
#
_symmetry.space_group_name_H-M   'P 1'
#
loop_
_entity.id
_entity.type
_entity.pdbx_description
1 polymer ?
#
loop_
_entity_poly.entity_id
_entity_poly.type
_entity_poly.pdbx_seq_one_letter_code
_entity_poly.pdbx_strand_id
1 'polypeptide(L)'
;MFFMRAPEDLSGKDGELIFAEYSEEHPPLLMQPGMATKIKNYYKRRPGKESSEPTFEYGETAYTHTSPFLGSLQPGESLQAFENNLFRAPAYQHAMPETDFLIIRTRHGFYIRRVDVIFCIGQELPLTEVPSPNSKRASNFVRDFLLVFIYRLFWESKDDPRRIRMEDIRRAFPHYAESSIRKRLKICSDFKRLGQGPEANFWVLRDDFRLPNLDELRQMITPEMCCAYYSMLAAQQRLKDAGYGEKYFFTPEEGEEDEDHVKMADEIKCAPWNTTRAYISASKGKCLLDLSGVADPTGCGEGFSYVRLSSKPQKEELPTPVKRTVTGTDADLRKLSLKDAKQLLKEFGVKDEEIKSLTRWEIIDVIRTLSTQQARMGGSGITKFARGSMRFSLAEVQERYNHECQRIFDLQNRILSSREVISTDEEESEADDSDIEEMGKHIETMLTSKKAVY
;
A
#
# COMPACT_ATOMS: atom_id res chain seq x y z
N MET A 1 14.58 3.73 30.91
CA MET A 1 15.02 2.34 31.18
C MET A 1 14.37 1.44 30.13
N PHE A 2 15.07 0.42 29.60
CA PHE A 2 14.51 -0.52 28.63
C PHE A 2 14.19 -1.86 29.33
N PHE A 3 12.94 -2.32 29.21
CA PHE A 3 12.40 -3.44 29.99
C PHE A 3 12.19 -4.73 29.19
N MET A 4 12.06 -4.67 27.87
CA MET A 4 11.76 -5.85 27.03
C MET A 4 13.04 -6.63 26.67
N ARG A 5 13.60 -7.40 27.61
CA ARG A 5 14.93 -8.03 27.46
C ARG A 5 14.88 -9.53 27.22
N ALA A 6 13.86 -10.20 27.73
CA ALA A 6 13.67 -11.64 27.63
C ALA A 6 12.26 -11.97 27.10
N PRO A 7 12.03 -13.19 26.57
CA PRO A 7 10.70 -13.60 26.08
C PRO A 7 9.59 -13.50 27.14
N GLU A 8 9.94 -13.68 28.41
CA GLU A 8 9.00 -13.58 29.53
C GLU A 8 8.45 -12.15 29.69
N ASP A 9 9.27 -11.13 29.39
CA ASP A 9 8.89 -9.71 29.45
C ASP A 9 7.86 -9.32 28.36
N LEU A 10 7.69 -10.17 27.34
CA LEU A 10 6.72 -9.95 26.24
C LEU A 10 5.35 -10.58 26.53
N SER A 11 5.15 -11.12 27.73
CA SER A 11 3.88 -11.74 28.11
C SER A 11 2.77 -10.70 28.27
N GLY A 12 1.57 -10.96 27.75
CA GLY A 12 0.41 -10.11 28.03
C GLY A 12 -0.12 -10.22 29.47
N LYS A 13 0.61 -10.83 30.40
CA LYS A 13 0.15 -11.04 31.78
C LYS A 13 0.35 -9.82 32.69
N ASP A 14 1.28 -8.96 32.36
CA ASP A 14 1.60 -7.73 33.08
C ASP A 14 1.59 -6.51 32.13
N GLY A 15 1.97 -5.35 32.65
CA GLY A 15 1.93 -4.10 31.91
C GLY A 15 0.53 -3.60 31.56
N GLU A 16 0.45 -2.42 30.97
CA GLU A 16 -0.77 -1.91 30.35
C GLU A 16 -0.93 -2.52 28.96
N LEU A 17 -2.17 -2.86 28.58
CA LEU A 17 -2.47 -3.44 27.27
C LEU A 17 -3.53 -2.60 26.57
N ILE A 18 -3.37 -2.51 25.26
CA ILE A 18 -4.36 -2.01 24.31
C ILE A 18 -4.60 -3.11 23.26
N PHE A 19 -5.76 -3.09 22.63
CA PHE A 19 -5.96 -3.81 21.38
C PHE A 19 -5.81 -2.89 20.18
N ALA A 20 -5.43 -3.48 19.05
CA ALA A 20 -5.36 -2.80 17.76
C ALA A 20 -5.99 -3.74 16.73
N GLU A 21 -7.12 -3.34 16.19
CA GLU A 21 -7.84 -4.04 15.13
C GLU A 21 -7.54 -3.35 13.80
N TYR A 22 -7.02 -4.10 12.84
CA TYR A 22 -6.65 -3.59 11.53
C TYR A 22 -7.86 -3.63 10.61
N SER A 23 -8.17 -2.49 9.97
CA SER A 23 -9.28 -2.41 9.01
C SER A 23 -8.94 -3.12 7.68
N GLU A 24 -7.66 -3.20 7.32
CA GLU A 24 -7.22 -3.98 6.17
C GLU A 24 -7.20 -5.47 6.53
N GLU A 25 -7.88 -6.30 5.74
CA GLU A 25 -7.89 -7.77 5.94
C GLU A 25 -6.46 -8.36 5.88
N HIS A 26 -5.66 -7.85 4.95
CA HIS A 26 -4.28 -8.28 4.72
C HIS A 26 -3.36 -7.07 4.59
N PRO A 27 -3.00 -6.41 5.71
CA PRO A 27 -2.14 -5.23 5.68
C PRO A 27 -0.81 -5.54 4.99
N PRO A 28 -0.25 -4.61 4.19
CA PRO A 28 1.01 -4.85 3.48
C PRO A 28 2.17 -5.27 4.39
N LEU A 29 2.23 -4.77 5.63
CA LEU A 29 3.31 -5.07 6.57
C LEU A 29 2.84 -5.24 8.02
N LEU A 30 2.78 -6.48 8.48
CA LEU A 30 2.48 -6.78 9.89
C LEU A 30 3.72 -6.93 10.76
N MET A 31 3.62 -6.47 12.01
CA MET A 31 4.63 -6.68 13.04
C MET A 31 4.55 -8.09 13.63
N GLN A 32 5.72 -8.68 13.91
CA GLN A 32 5.81 -9.93 14.67
C GLN A 32 5.82 -9.67 16.19
N PRO A 33 5.41 -10.67 17.01
CA PRO A 33 5.55 -10.57 18.47
C PRO A 33 6.97 -10.19 18.89
N GLY A 34 7.09 -9.18 19.76
CA GLY A 34 8.36 -8.63 20.23
C GLY A 34 8.89 -7.44 19.40
N MET A 35 8.24 -7.07 18.30
CA MET A 35 8.49 -5.79 17.64
C MET A 35 7.81 -4.64 18.39
N ALA A 36 8.23 -3.41 18.11
CA ALA A 36 7.74 -2.21 18.78
C ALA A 36 7.19 -1.20 17.77
N THR A 37 6.12 -0.51 18.17
CA THR A 37 5.53 0.64 17.47
C THR A 37 5.37 1.82 18.42
N LYS A 38 5.32 3.03 17.89
CA LYS A 38 5.01 4.25 18.64
C LYS A 38 3.62 4.74 18.28
N ILE A 39 2.93 5.34 19.23
CA ILE A 39 1.74 6.14 18.96
C ILE A 39 2.19 7.61 18.88
N LYS A 40 1.94 8.26 17.75
CA LYS A 40 2.20 9.68 17.53
C LYS A 40 0.89 10.42 17.38
N ASN A 41 0.71 11.49 18.15
CA ASN A 41 -0.47 12.35 18.09
C ASN A 41 -0.13 13.54 17.21
N TYR A 42 -0.34 13.40 15.90
CA TYR A 42 -0.03 14.46 14.95
C TYR A 42 -1.00 15.61 15.13
N TYR A 43 -0.46 16.82 15.32
CA TYR A 43 -1.26 18.01 15.56
C TYR A 43 -0.84 19.16 14.65
N LYS A 44 -1.80 19.78 13.97
CA LYS A 44 -1.59 20.99 13.18
C LYS A 44 -2.10 22.19 13.96
N ARG A 45 -1.20 23.10 14.33
CA ARG A 45 -1.55 24.29 15.14
C ARG A 45 -2.53 25.22 14.42
N ARG A 46 -3.46 25.84 15.17
CA ARG A 46 -4.25 26.96 14.66
C ARG A 46 -3.36 28.19 14.45
N PRO A 47 -3.70 29.06 13.47
CA PRO A 47 -3.04 30.36 13.35
C PRO A 47 -3.38 31.24 14.56
N GLY A 48 -2.38 31.76 15.26
CA GLY A 48 -2.54 32.68 16.40
C GLY A 48 -2.04 32.12 17.74
N LYS A 49 -2.46 32.74 18.86
CA LYS A 49 -2.21 32.24 20.22
C LYS A 49 -3.32 31.27 20.62
N GLU A 50 -2.93 30.03 20.89
CA GLU A 50 -3.82 28.95 21.28
C GLU A 50 -3.89 28.85 22.82
N SER A 51 -5.09 28.62 23.37
CA SER A 51 -5.31 28.60 24.83
C SER A 51 -5.27 27.21 25.46
N SER A 52 -5.47 26.13 24.69
CA SER A 52 -5.46 24.75 25.19
C SER A 52 -5.12 23.75 24.09
N GLU A 53 -4.15 22.88 24.35
CA GLU A 53 -3.74 21.79 23.46
C GLU A 53 -4.57 20.51 23.74
N PRO A 54 -4.88 19.70 22.71
CA PRO A 54 -5.52 18.40 22.91
C PRO A 54 -4.62 17.48 23.75
N THR A 55 -5.22 16.80 24.73
CA THR A 55 -4.53 15.78 25.53
C THR A 55 -5.03 14.40 25.15
N PHE A 56 -4.11 13.45 25.05
CA PHE A 56 -4.39 12.06 24.69
C PHE A 56 -3.86 11.17 25.80
N GLU A 57 -4.58 10.08 26.06
CA GLU A 57 -4.17 9.04 27.03
C GLU A 57 -2.89 8.34 26.56
N TYR A 58 -2.81 8.06 25.26
CA TYR A 58 -1.69 7.37 24.64
C TYR A 58 -0.92 8.27 23.65
N GLY A 59 0.36 7.94 23.50
CA GLY A 59 1.22 8.52 22.47
C GLY A 59 1.86 9.85 22.82
N GLU A 60 2.71 10.31 21.91
CA GLU A 60 3.47 11.56 22.05
C GLU A 60 2.99 12.57 21.01
N THR A 61 2.73 13.81 21.44
CA THR A 61 2.35 14.91 20.54
C THR A 61 3.46 15.23 19.55
N ALA A 62 3.12 15.21 18.26
CA ALA A 62 4.01 15.54 17.16
C ALA A 62 3.44 16.71 16.34
N TYR A 63 4.05 17.88 16.46
CA TYR A 63 3.65 19.04 15.67
C TYR A 63 4.03 18.86 14.22
N THR A 64 3.06 19.05 13.33
CA THR A 64 3.29 18.92 11.90
C THR A 64 2.94 20.19 11.14
N HIS A 65 3.89 20.65 10.32
CA HIS A 65 3.69 21.69 9.31
C HIS A 65 3.32 21.08 7.95
N THR A 66 3.83 19.87 7.67
CA THR A 66 3.60 19.12 6.43
C THR A 66 3.04 17.75 6.78
N SER A 67 1.86 17.44 6.26
CA SER A 67 1.16 16.21 6.64
C SER A 67 2.02 14.96 6.40
N PRO A 68 2.08 14.03 7.37
CA PRO A 68 2.74 12.75 7.19
C PRO A 68 1.85 11.73 6.45
N PHE A 69 0.64 12.11 6.05
CA PHE A 69 -0.35 11.32 5.31
C PHE A 69 -0.54 11.84 3.88
N LEU A 70 -1.34 11.13 3.08
CA LEU A 70 -1.73 11.58 1.74
C LEU A 70 -2.64 12.83 1.78
N GLY A 71 -3.55 12.89 2.75
CA GLY A 71 -4.36 14.08 3.03
C GLY A 71 -3.67 15.02 4.02
N SER A 72 -4.13 16.27 4.08
CA SER A 72 -3.65 17.29 5.01
C SER A 72 -4.57 17.44 6.20
N LEU A 73 -4.00 17.55 7.41
CA LEU A 73 -4.75 17.97 8.59
C LEU A 73 -5.21 19.43 8.44
N GLN A 74 -6.36 19.75 9.03
CA GLN A 74 -6.86 21.11 9.18
C GLN A 74 -6.25 21.79 10.43
N PRO A 75 -6.13 23.13 10.44
CA PRO A 75 -5.65 23.83 11.64
C PRO A 75 -6.53 23.55 12.87
N GLY A 76 -5.92 23.07 13.94
CA GLY A 76 -6.57 22.64 15.17
C GLY A 76 -6.98 21.17 15.20
N GLU A 77 -6.72 20.41 14.13
CA GLU A 77 -7.02 18.99 14.04
C GLU A 77 -5.85 18.15 14.59
N SER A 78 -6.21 17.03 15.23
CA SER A 78 -5.26 16.02 15.69
C SER A 78 -5.63 14.65 15.11
N LEU A 79 -4.62 13.85 14.78
CA LEU A 79 -4.79 12.47 14.36
C LEU A 79 -3.73 11.59 15.02
N GLN A 80 -4.15 10.57 15.78
CA GLN A 80 -3.23 9.58 16.31
C GLN A 80 -2.82 8.62 15.20
N ALA A 81 -1.60 8.10 15.26
CA ALA A 81 -1.11 7.13 14.31
C ALA A 81 -0.12 6.16 14.93
N PHE A 82 -0.14 4.93 14.45
CA PHE A 82 0.94 3.98 14.65
C PHE A 82 2.10 4.34 13.74
N GLU A 83 3.30 4.40 14.32
CA GLU A 83 4.53 4.82 13.67
C GLU A 83 5.66 3.86 14.02
N ASN A 84 6.19 3.19 13.00
CA ASN A 84 7.37 2.33 13.12
C ASN A 84 8.15 2.31 11.79
N ASN A 85 9.14 1.43 11.65
CA ASN A 85 9.95 1.34 10.42
C ASN A 85 9.24 0.60 9.27
N LEU A 86 8.18 -0.14 9.55
CA LEU A 86 7.39 -0.86 8.55
C LEU A 86 6.39 0.07 7.88
N PHE A 87 5.56 0.75 8.66
CA PHE A 87 4.44 1.56 8.18
C PHE A 87 4.15 2.73 9.12
N ARG A 88 3.37 3.67 8.58
CA ARG A 88 2.57 4.63 9.35
C ARG A 88 1.10 4.31 9.09
N ALA A 89 0.23 4.35 10.08
CA ALA A 89 -1.21 4.16 9.88
C ALA A 89 -2.02 5.02 10.84
N PRO A 90 -3.09 5.71 10.40
CA PRO A 90 -3.96 6.43 11.32
C PRO A 90 -4.62 5.46 12.29
N ALA A 91 -4.77 5.88 13.55
CA ALA A 91 -5.28 5.05 14.63
C ALA A 91 -6.40 5.80 15.36
N TYR A 92 -7.55 5.15 15.54
CA TYR A 92 -8.74 5.74 16.14
C TYR A 92 -9.11 5.01 17.42
N GLN A 93 -9.07 5.71 18.56
CA GLN A 93 -9.32 5.13 19.87
C GLN A 93 -10.83 4.88 20.10
N HIS A 94 -11.18 3.64 20.40
CA HIS A 94 -12.51 3.17 20.76
C HIS A 94 -12.50 2.48 22.13
N ALA A 95 -13.69 2.33 22.71
CA ALA A 95 -13.89 1.59 23.94
C ALA A 95 -14.17 0.12 23.62
N MET A 96 -13.55 -0.79 24.37
CA MET A 96 -13.89 -2.20 24.28
C MET A 96 -15.35 -2.46 24.69
N PRO A 97 -16.07 -3.36 24.01
CA PRO A 97 -17.39 -3.78 24.46
C PRO A 97 -17.34 -4.36 25.88
N GLU A 98 -18.36 -4.09 26.70
CA GLU A 98 -18.41 -4.54 28.10
C GLU A 98 -18.49 -6.08 28.24
N THR A 99 -18.82 -6.77 27.16
CA THR A 99 -18.95 -8.23 27.08
C THR A 99 -17.62 -8.95 26.87
N ASP A 100 -16.57 -8.22 26.48
CA ASP A 100 -15.38 -8.81 25.88
C ASP A 100 -14.20 -8.78 26.85
N PHE A 101 -13.47 -9.90 26.92
CA PHE A 101 -12.32 -10.07 27.81
C PHE A 101 -11.13 -10.70 27.09
N LEU A 102 -9.92 -10.30 27.47
CA LEU A 102 -8.71 -10.95 26.99
C LEU A 102 -8.48 -12.26 27.75
N ILE A 103 -8.49 -13.38 27.03
CA ILE A 103 -8.09 -14.70 27.53
C ILE A 103 -6.68 -15.04 27.05
N ILE A 104 -5.75 -15.21 27.99
CA ILE A 104 -4.38 -15.66 27.70
C ILE A 104 -4.31 -17.16 27.98
N ARG A 105 -4.13 -17.95 26.92
CA ARG A 105 -3.99 -19.40 27.02
C ARG A 105 -2.51 -19.80 27.01
N THR A 106 -2.10 -20.60 27.98
CA THR A 106 -0.77 -21.23 28.03
C THR A 106 -0.91 -22.73 28.25
N ARG A 107 0.19 -23.48 28.12
CA ARG A 107 0.21 -24.91 28.48
C ARG A 107 -0.16 -25.18 29.95
N HIS A 108 0.04 -24.19 30.82
CA HIS A 108 -0.20 -24.30 32.27
C HIS A 108 -1.62 -23.88 32.70
N GLY A 109 -2.42 -23.34 31.79
CA GLY A 109 -3.78 -22.88 32.09
C GLY A 109 -4.16 -21.58 31.38
N PHE A 110 -5.32 -21.07 31.77
CA PHE A 110 -5.93 -19.84 31.27
C PHE A 110 -5.77 -18.71 32.27
N TYR A 111 -5.60 -17.49 31.75
CA TYR A 111 -5.58 -16.24 32.51
C TYR A 111 -6.58 -15.29 31.84
N ILE A 112 -7.18 -14.40 32.61
CA ILE A 112 -8.15 -13.42 32.12
C ILE A 112 -7.70 -12.01 32.51
N ARG A 113 -7.87 -11.06 31.59
CA ARG A 113 -7.63 -9.64 31.85
C ARG A 113 -8.73 -8.80 31.22
N ARG A 114 -9.02 -7.67 31.88
CA ARG A 114 -9.80 -6.58 31.29
C ARG A 114 -8.86 -5.70 30.46
N VAL A 115 -9.32 -5.30 29.28
CA VAL A 115 -8.67 -4.34 28.39
C VAL A 115 -9.74 -3.32 28.05
N ASP A 116 -9.49 -2.04 28.33
CA ASP A 116 -10.53 -1.00 28.19
C ASP A 116 -10.50 -0.32 26.82
N VAL A 117 -9.34 -0.35 26.16
CA VAL A 117 -9.07 0.44 24.96
C VAL A 117 -8.71 -0.45 23.77
N ILE A 118 -9.39 -0.20 22.64
CA ILE A 118 -9.10 -0.78 21.34
C ILE A 118 -8.92 0.34 20.31
N PHE A 119 -7.89 0.24 19.49
CA PHE A 119 -7.67 1.13 18.37
C PHE A 119 -8.15 0.46 17.09
N CYS A 120 -8.95 1.16 16.30
CA CYS A 120 -9.14 0.83 14.88
C CYS A 120 -7.96 1.42 14.11
N ILE A 121 -7.20 0.59 13.40
CA ILE A 121 -6.06 0.98 12.59
C ILE A 121 -6.53 1.09 11.14
N GLY A 122 -6.49 2.29 10.58
CA GLY A 122 -6.83 2.53 9.18
C GLY A 122 -5.75 2.03 8.23
N GLN A 123 -5.91 2.36 6.94
CA GLN A 123 -5.01 1.86 5.90
C GLN A 123 -3.54 2.24 6.15
N GLU A 124 -2.63 1.28 5.99
CA GLU A 124 -1.20 1.49 6.11
C GLU A 124 -0.65 2.41 5.01
N LEU A 125 0.29 3.26 5.41
CA LEU A 125 1.18 4.04 4.56
C LEU A 125 2.58 3.38 4.63
N PRO A 126 2.92 2.47 3.71
CA PRO A 126 4.12 1.65 3.83
C PRO A 126 5.42 2.48 3.79
N LEU A 127 6.33 2.18 4.71
CA LEU A 127 7.67 2.78 4.81
C LEU A 127 8.78 1.81 4.39
N THR A 128 8.49 0.50 4.46
CA THR A 128 9.36 -0.57 3.96
C THR A 128 8.81 -1.17 2.67
N GLU A 129 9.67 -1.35 1.66
CA GLU A 129 9.28 -2.00 0.40
C GLU A 129 9.27 -3.53 0.56
N VAL A 130 8.16 -4.15 0.16
CA VAL A 130 8.01 -5.62 0.09
C VAL A 130 8.69 -6.13 -1.18
N PRO A 131 9.61 -7.12 -1.09
CA PRO A 131 10.28 -7.64 -2.27
C PRO A 131 9.32 -8.43 -3.16
N SER A 132 9.54 -8.41 -4.48
CA SER A 132 8.82 -9.31 -5.40
C SER A 132 9.30 -10.77 -5.25
N PRO A 133 8.43 -11.77 -5.47
CA PRO A 133 8.81 -13.17 -5.52
C PRO A 133 9.97 -13.42 -6.48
N ASN A 134 10.93 -14.27 -6.10
CA ASN A 134 12.13 -14.61 -6.88
C ASN A 134 13.06 -13.43 -7.24
N SER A 135 12.82 -12.22 -6.73
CA SER A 135 13.71 -11.08 -6.93
C SER A 135 15.10 -11.33 -6.31
N LYS A 136 16.09 -10.57 -6.78
CA LYS A 136 17.43 -10.56 -6.17
C LYS A 136 17.38 -10.18 -4.69
N ARG A 137 16.48 -9.26 -4.31
CA ARG A 137 16.27 -8.85 -2.91
C ARG A 137 15.74 -10.00 -2.06
N ALA A 138 14.71 -10.71 -2.51
CA ALA A 138 14.17 -11.89 -1.83
C ALA A 138 15.22 -13.00 -1.70
N SER A 139 15.96 -13.27 -2.78
CA SER A 139 17.02 -14.28 -2.81
C SER A 139 18.19 -13.96 -1.86
N ASN A 140 18.58 -12.68 -1.78
CA ASN A 140 19.60 -12.21 -0.85
C ASN A 140 19.13 -12.32 0.60
N PHE A 141 17.89 -11.91 0.90
CA PHE A 141 17.31 -12.06 2.24
C PHE A 141 17.37 -13.52 2.71
N VAL A 142 16.89 -14.45 1.89
CA VAL A 142 16.91 -15.89 2.19
C VAL A 142 18.32 -16.40 2.47
N ARG A 143 19.29 -15.98 1.64
CA ARG A 143 20.69 -16.33 1.81
C ARG A 143 21.21 -15.88 3.18
N ASP A 144 20.97 -14.63 3.51
CA ASP A 144 21.52 -13.97 4.68
C ASP A 144 20.81 -14.45 5.96
N PHE A 145 19.50 -14.68 5.91
CA PHE A 145 18.72 -15.29 7.00
C PHE A 145 19.19 -16.69 7.35
N LEU A 146 19.42 -17.55 6.34
CA LEU A 146 20.00 -18.88 6.54
C LEU A 146 21.39 -18.79 7.19
N LEU A 147 22.20 -17.80 6.80
CA LEU A 147 23.53 -17.60 7.35
C LEU A 147 23.48 -17.15 8.81
N VAL A 148 22.61 -16.20 9.16
CA VAL A 148 22.37 -15.78 10.55
C VAL A 148 21.92 -16.96 11.41
N PHE A 149 21.03 -17.81 10.90
CA PHE A 149 20.59 -19.01 11.62
C PHE A 149 21.75 -19.98 11.88
N ILE A 150 22.57 -20.26 10.87
CA ILE A 150 23.77 -21.10 10.99
C ILE A 150 24.73 -20.53 12.05
N TYR A 151 25.01 -19.23 12.00
CA TYR A 151 25.91 -18.60 12.97
C TYR A 151 25.35 -18.65 14.40
N ARG A 152 24.04 -18.50 14.58
CA ARG A 152 23.40 -18.66 15.89
C ARG A 152 23.50 -20.08 16.42
N LEU A 153 23.35 -21.11 15.56
CA LEU A 153 23.57 -22.50 15.97
C LEU A 153 25.03 -22.74 16.42
N PHE A 154 26.02 -22.15 15.74
CA PHE A 154 27.41 -22.22 16.20
C PHE A 154 27.61 -21.51 17.54
N TRP A 155 26.94 -20.37 17.78
CA TRP A 155 26.97 -19.69 19.09
C TRP A 155 26.34 -20.53 20.21
N GLU A 156 25.28 -21.30 19.90
CA GLU A 156 24.58 -22.18 20.84
C GLU A 156 25.35 -23.49 21.13
N SER A 157 26.20 -23.94 20.20
CA SER A 157 27.09 -25.10 20.40
C SER A 157 27.93 -24.94 21.66
N LYS A 158 27.89 -25.97 22.52
CA LYS A 158 28.70 -26.07 23.76
C LYS A 158 30.03 -26.82 23.55
N ASP A 159 30.24 -27.40 22.37
CA ASP A 159 31.47 -28.11 22.02
C ASP A 159 32.61 -27.16 21.67
N ASP A 160 33.85 -27.62 21.84
CA ASP A 160 35.09 -26.95 21.43
C ASP A 160 35.97 -27.92 20.61
N PRO A 161 36.22 -27.66 19.31
CA PRO A 161 35.70 -26.56 18.50
C PRO A 161 34.17 -26.65 18.28
N ARG A 162 33.53 -25.49 18.10
CA ARG A 162 32.07 -25.39 17.87
C ARG A 162 31.64 -26.24 16.68
N ARG A 163 30.56 -27.01 16.83
CA ARG A 163 30.07 -27.90 15.78
C ARG A 163 28.55 -27.99 15.76
N ILE A 164 28.00 -28.22 14.57
CA ILE A 164 26.54 -28.33 14.34
C ILE A 164 26.23 -29.49 13.40
N ARG A 165 24.98 -29.94 13.38
CA ARG A 165 24.51 -31.01 12.48
C ARG A 165 23.70 -30.43 11.33
N MET A 166 23.79 -31.10 10.17
CA MET A 166 22.99 -30.75 8.99
C MET A 166 21.48 -30.89 9.26
N GLU A 167 21.09 -31.88 10.06
CA GLU A 167 19.69 -32.18 10.38
C GLU A 167 19.00 -31.00 11.09
N ASP A 168 19.70 -30.32 12.01
CA ASP A 168 19.15 -29.18 12.75
C ASP A 168 18.78 -28.03 11.81
N ILE A 169 19.57 -27.82 10.75
CA ILE A 169 19.29 -26.82 9.72
C ILE A 169 18.16 -27.30 8.79
N ARG A 170 18.17 -28.57 8.36
CA ARG A 170 17.10 -29.12 7.50
C ARG A 170 15.73 -29.08 8.15
N ARG A 171 15.67 -29.30 9.47
CA ARG A 171 14.44 -29.22 10.24
C ARG A 171 13.85 -27.79 10.26
N ALA A 172 14.71 -26.78 10.35
CA ALA A 172 14.27 -25.37 10.29
C ALA A 172 14.01 -24.88 8.86
N PHE A 173 14.68 -25.46 7.87
CA PHE A 173 14.62 -25.08 6.44
C PHE A 173 14.23 -26.27 5.55
N PRO A 174 13.04 -26.87 5.74
CA PRO A 174 12.67 -28.14 5.08
C PRO A 174 12.57 -28.04 3.56
N HIS A 175 12.21 -26.87 3.04
CA HIS A 175 12.05 -26.61 1.60
C HIS A 175 13.39 -26.35 0.88
N TYR A 176 14.50 -26.20 1.62
CA TYR A 176 15.78 -25.89 1.02
C TYR A 176 16.55 -27.15 0.64
N ALA A 177 17.06 -27.15 -0.61
CA ALA A 177 17.98 -28.18 -1.06
C ALA A 177 19.25 -28.17 -0.21
N GLU A 178 19.70 -29.36 0.18
CA GLU A 178 20.90 -29.52 1.02
C GLU A 178 22.15 -28.93 0.35
N SER A 179 22.23 -28.98 -0.98
CA SER A 179 23.29 -28.36 -1.75
C SER A 179 23.40 -26.85 -1.50
N SER A 180 22.27 -26.15 -1.34
CA SER A 180 22.23 -24.72 -1.00
C SER A 180 22.71 -24.46 0.44
N ILE A 181 22.33 -25.33 1.39
CA ILE A 181 22.80 -25.23 2.78
C ILE A 181 24.32 -25.48 2.85
N ARG A 182 24.82 -26.51 2.16
CA ARG A 182 26.25 -26.82 2.07
C ARG A 182 27.06 -25.66 1.51
N LYS A 183 26.55 -24.92 0.53
CA LYS A 183 27.21 -23.71 0.00
C LYS A 183 27.41 -22.64 1.07
N ARG A 184 26.53 -22.53 2.08
CA ARG A 184 26.69 -21.59 3.21
C ARG A 184 27.65 -22.11 4.26
N LEU A 185 27.51 -23.39 4.62
CA LEU A 185 28.37 -24.02 5.63
C LEU A 185 29.85 -24.00 5.23
N LYS A 186 30.17 -24.23 3.96
CA LYS A 186 31.55 -24.18 3.43
C LYS A 186 32.24 -22.82 3.58
N ILE A 187 31.50 -21.73 3.85
CA ILE A 187 32.08 -20.40 4.06
C ILE A 187 32.82 -20.34 5.41
N CYS A 188 32.33 -21.06 6.43
CA CYS A 188 32.79 -20.93 7.81
C CYS A 188 33.20 -22.24 8.49
N SER A 189 32.89 -23.39 7.89
CA SER A 189 33.02 -24.69 8.54
C SER A 189 33.46 -25.80 7.59
N ASP A 190 34.09 -26.82 8.16
CA ASP A 190 34.51 -28.04 7.47
C ASP A 190 33.65 -29.23 7.89
N PHE A 191 33.37 -30.11 6.93
CA PHE A 191 32.67 -31.35 7.20
C PHE A 191 33.61 -32.38 7.82
N LYS A 192 33.30 -32.86 9.03
CA LYS A 192 34.07 -33.89 9.74
C LYS A 192 33.16 -35.05 10.15
N ARG A 193 33.65 -36.27 9.95
CA ARG A 193 33.04 -37.50 10.46
C ARG A 193 33.80 -37.92 11.72
N LEU A 194 33.17 -37.81 12.88
CA LEU A 194 33.80 -37.99 14.20
C LEU A 194 33.49 -39.37 14.82
N GLY A 195 32.98 -40.32 14.03
CA GLY A 195 32.55 -41.64 14.48
C GLY A 195 31.92 -42.46 13.35
N GLN A 196 31.27 -43.57 13.69
CA GLN A 196 30.56 -44.41 12.72
C GLN A 196 29.08 -44.05 12.64
N GLY A 197 28.54 -44.07 11.41
CA GLY A 197 27.13 -43.76 11.14
C GLY A 197 26.85 -42.28 10.80
N PRO A 198 25.63 -41.99 10.33
CA PRO A 198 25.22 -40.64 9.90
C PRO A 198 25.16 -39.62 11.06
N GLU A 199 24.86 -40.08 12.28
CA GLU A 199 24.81 -39.27 13.51
C GLU A 199 26.17 -38.70 13.92
N ALA A 200 27.26 -39.26 13.40
CA ALA A 200 28.61 -38.81 13.67
C ALA A 200 29.14 -37.78 12.67
N ASN A 201 28.28 -37.27 11.77
CA ASN A 201 28.63 -36.26 10.78
C ASN A 201 28.37 -34.85 11.31
N PHE A 202 29.42 -34.05 11.43
CA PHE A 202 29.35 -32.69 11.95
C PHE A 202 29.94 -31.68 10.97
N TRP A 203 29.40 -30.47 11.00
CA TRP A 203 30.06 -29.28 10.46
C TRP A 203 30.77 -28.59 11.60
N VAL A 204 32.10 -28.58 11.53
CA VAL A 204 32.97 -28.03 12.57
C VAL A 204 33.46 -26.67 12.12
N LEU A 205 33.30 -25.66 12.97
CA LEU A 205 33.76 -24.31 12.71
C LEU A 205 35.27 -24.31 12.43
N ARG A 206 35.70 -23.57 11.41
CA ARG A 206 37.13 -23.46 11.08
C ARG A 206 37.86 -22.60 12.10
N ASP A 207 39.07 -23.00 12.45
CA ASP A 207 39.92 -22.28 13.43
C ASP A 207 40.33 -20.88 12.93
N ASP A 208 40.40 -20.69 11.61
CA ASP A 208 40.73 -19.40 10.97
C ASP A 208 39.50 -18.53 10.67
N PHE A 209 38.30 -18.98 11.04
CA PHE A 209 37.06 -18.24 10.81
C PHE A 209 36.60 -17.54 12.09
N ARG A 210 36.57 -16.20 12.05
CA ARG A 210 35.96 -15.39 13.12
C ARG A 210 34.44 -15.43 13.00
N LEU A 211 33.78 -16.11 13.94
CA LEU A 211 32.32 -16.12 14.02
C LEU A 211 31.79 -14.69 14.29
N PRO A 212 30.85 -14.17 13.47
CA PRO A 212 30.29 -12.84 13.68
C PRO A 212 29.58 -12.72 15.03
N ASN A 213 29.75 -11.60 15.72
CA ASN A 213 29.12 -11.34 17.01
C ASN A 213 27.63 -10.96 16.85
N LEU A 214 26.91 -10.87 17.97
CA LEU A 214 25.46 -10.62 17.95
C LEU A 214 25.07 -9.31 17.26
N ASP A 215 25.86 -8.24 17.37
CA ASP A 215 25.55 -6.95 16.76
C ASP A 215 25.79 -6.95 15.25
N GLU A 216 26.83 -7.64 14.78
CA GLU A 216 27.05 -7.90 13.35
C GLU A 216 25.90 -8.73 12.75
N LEU A 217 25.41 -9.74 13.49
CA LEU A 217 24.25 -10.53 13.05
C LEU A 217 22.96 -9.70 12.98
N ARG A 218 22.74 -8.77 13.93
CA ARG A 218 21.58 -7.86 13.95
C ARG A 218 21.58 -6.86 12.79
N GLN A 219 22.75 -6.49 12.28
CA GLN A 219 22.87 -5.63 11.10
C GLN A 219 22.64 -6.40 9.79
N MET A 220 22.94 -7.71 9.77
CA MET A 220 22.77 -8.54 8.59
C MET A 220 21.30 -8.78 8.24
N ILE A 221 20.46 -9.02 9.25
CA ILE A 221 19.02 -9.19 9.10
C ILE A 221 18.30 -8.42 10.19
N THR A 222 17.44 -7.49 9.78
CA THR A 222 16.57 -6.77 10.70
C THR A 222 15.18 -7.43 10.76
N PRO A 223 14.41 -7.24 11.86
CA PRO A 223 13.03 -7.71 11.95
C PRO A 223 12.14 -7.21 10.81
N GLU A 224 12.36 -5.97 10.34
CA GLU A 224 11.61 -5.37 9.25
C GLU A 224 11.81 -6.13 7.92
N MET A 225 13.05 -6.57 7.65
CA MET A 225 13.34 -7.39 6.48
C MET A 225 12.60 -8.73 6.53
N CYS A 226 12.49 -9.34 7.72
CA CYS A 226 11.71 -10.57 7.91
C CYS A 226 10.23 -10.33 7.62
N CYS A 227 9.64 -9.28 8.18
CA CYS A 227 8.21 -8.98 7.98
C CYS A 227 7.87 -8.72 6.50
N ALA A 228 8.72 -7.95 5.81
CA ALA A 228 8.57 -7.72 4.38
C ALA A 228 8.63 -9.02 3.56
N TYR A 229 9.55 -9.92 3.91
CA TYR A 229 9.64 -11.23 3.25
C TYR A 229 8.45 -12.14 3.58
N TYR A 230 7.93 -12.12 4.81
CA TYR A 230 6.73 -12.86 5.20
C TYR A 230 5.48 -12.36 4.48
N SER A 231 5.32 -11.04 4.35
CA SER A 231 4.26 -10.43 3.55
C SER A 231 4.28 -10.92 2.11
N MET A 232 5.46 -10.91 1.48
CA MET A 232 5.64 -11.46 0.12
C MET A 232 5.22 -12.93 0.03
N LEU A 233 5.68 -13.80 0.95
CA LEU A 233 5.33 -15.23 0.90
C LEU A 233 3.83 -15.47 1.11
N ALA A 234 3.21 -14.77 2.07
CA ALA A 234 1.80 -14.91 2.37
C ALA A 234 0.93 -14.47 1.18
N ALA A 235 1.23 -13.32 0.59
CA ALA A 235 0.53 -12.85 -0.60
C ALA A 235 0.76 -13.75 -1.82
N GLN A 236 1.99 -14.23 -2.02
CA GLN A 236 2.28 -15.19 -3.09
C GLN A 236 1.45 -16.47 -2.94
N GLN A 237 1.28 -16.97 -1.71
CA GLN A 237 0.46 -18.16 -1.47
C GLN A 237 -1.01 -17.89 -1.77
N ARG A 238 -1.58 -16.78 -1.27
CA ARG A 238 -2.98 -16.40 -1.56
C ARG A 238 -3.25 -16.26 -3.06
N LEU A 239 -2.32 -15.66 -3.80
CA LEU A 239 -2.44 -15.54 -5.25
C LEU A 239 -2.38 -16.91 -5.95
N LYS A 240 -1.53 -17.84 -5.49
CA LYS A 240 -1.52 -19.22 -6.00
C LYS A 240 -2.85 -19.91 -5.73
N ASP A 241 -3.42 -19.72 -4.55
CA ASP A 241 -4.71 -20.29 -4.15
C ASP A 241 -5.86 -19.70 -5.00
N ALA A 242 -5.76 -18.42 -5.39
CA ALA A 242 -6.67 -17.75 -6.32
C ALA A 242 -6.43 -18.10 -7.81
N GLY A 243 -5.50 -19.03 -8.12
CA GLY A 243 -5.25 -19.50 -9.49
C GLY A 243 -4.19 -18.73 -10.27
N TYR A 244 -3.55 -17.72 -9.68
CA TYR A 244 -2.43 -17.00 -10.31
C TYR A 244 -1.14 -17.81 -10.17
N GLY A 245 -0.69 -18.40 -11.28
CA GLY A 245 0.58 -19.15 -11.33
C GLY A 245 1.83 -18.26 -11.33
N GLU A 246 3.01 -18.88 -11.27
CA GLU A 246 4.29 -18.18 -11.15
C GLU A 246 4.64 -17.23 -12.30
N LYS A 247 4.00 -17.42 -13.46
CA LYS A 247 4.14 -16.53 -14.63
C LYS A 247 3.63 -15.12 -14.37
N TYR A 248 2.69 -14.94 -13.43
CA TYR A 248 2.09 -13.65 -13.09
C TYR A 248 2.91 -12.84 -12.07
N PHE A 249 3.90 -13.46 -11.40
CA PHE A 249 4.67 -12.81 -10.34
C PHE A 249 5.93 -12.10 -10.84
N PHE A 250 6.26 -12.23 -12.13
CA PHE A 250 7.37 -11.51 -12.72
C PHE A 250 7.02 -10.01 -12.80
N THR A 251 7.66 -9.22 -11.94
CA THR A 251 7.69 -7.77 -12.08
C THR A 251 8.98 -7.41 -12.82
N PRO A 252 8.92 -6.71 -13.97
CA PRO A 252 10.12 -6.21 -14.64
C PRO A 252 10.97 -5.35 -13.69
N GLU A 253 12.29 -5.38 -13.84
CA GLU A 253 13.19 -4.49 -13.10
C GLU A 253 13.04 -3.03 -13.57
N GLU A 254 13.36 -2.07 -12.70
CA GLU A 254 13.16 -0.62 -12.90
C GLU A 254 13.61 -0.15 -14.31
N GLY A 255 12.66 0.25 -15.16
CA GLY A 255 12.94 0.83 -16.49
C GLY A 255 11.93 0.50 -17.61
N GLU A 256 11.18 -0.61 -17.50
CA GLU A 256 10.20 -1.07 -18.50
C GLU A 256 8.74 -1.06 -17.96
N GLU A 257 8.45 -0.24 -16.94
CA GLU A 257 7.26 -0.40 -16.08
C GLU A 257 5.95 0.15 -16.68
N ASP A 258 5.99 1.15 -17.56
CA ASP A 258 4.79 1.88 -17.99
C ASP A 258 3.87 1.10 -18.97
N GLU A 259 4.39 0.14 -19.73
CA GLU A 259 3.57 -0.66 -20.66
C GLU A 259 3.01 -1.96 -20.06
N ASP A 260 3.68 -2.52 -19.06
CA ASP A 260 3.32 -3.83 -18.50
C ASP A 260 2.36 -3.73 -17.32
N HIS A 261 2.33 -2.61 -16.58
CA HIS A 261 1.35 -2.40 -15.51
C HIS A 261 -0.10 -2.35 -16.02
N VAL A 262 -0.33 -1.91 -17.27
CA VAL A 262 -1.67 -1.88 -17.89
C VAL A 262 -2.16 -3.29 -18.23
N LYS A 263 -1.25 -4.23 -18.50
CA LYS A 263 -1.57 -5.63 -18.85
C LYS A 263 -1.58 -6.56 -17.64
N MET A 264 -1.17 -6.07 -16.48
CA MET A 264 -1.17 -6.81 -15.22
C MET A 264 -2.61 -7.05 -14.77
N ALA A 265 -2.93 -8.28 -14.35
CA ALA A 265 -4.23 -8.60 -13.77
C ALA A 265 -4.47 -7.78 -12.50
N ASP A 266 -5.72 -7.40 -12.25
CA ASP A 266 -6.07 -6.48 -11.18
C ASP A 266 -5.66 -7.00 -9.80
N GLU A 267 -5.93 -8.26 -9.50
CA GLU A 267 -5.51 -8.91 -8.25
C GLU A 267 -3.98 -8.89 -8.04
N ILE A 268 -3.21 -8.96 -9.14
CA ILE A 268 -1.74 -8.87 -9.05
C ILE A 268 -1.31 -7.43 -8.69
N LYS A 269 -2.04 -6.40 -9.15
CA LYS A 269 -1.77 -5.00 -8.76
C LYS A 269 -1.95 -4.78 -7.25
N CYS A 270 -2.87 -5.52 -6.63
CA CYS A 270 -3.14 -5.47 -5.19
C CYS A 270 -2.03 -6.12 -4.34
N ALA A 271 -1.11 -6.88 -4.95
CA ALA A 271 -0.04 -7.55 -4.22
C ALA A 271 0.90 -6.56 -3.50
N PRO A 272 1.41 -6.90 -2.30
CA PRO A 272 2.14 -5.97 -1.45
C PRO A 272 3.46 -5.46 -2.08
N TRP A 273 4.12 -6.25 -2.92
CA TRP A 273 5.32 -5.79 -3.65
C TRP A 273 5.02 -4.72 -4.70
N ASN A 274 3.78 -4.64 -5.19
CA ASN A 274 3.33 -3.60 -6.12
C ASN A 274 2.85 -2.36 -5.36
N THR A 275 1.97 -2.53 -4.38
CA THR A 275 1.38 -1.42 -3.61
C THR A 275 2.44 -0.67 -2.79
N THR A 276 3.31 -1.38 -2.06
CA THR A 276 4.38 -0.72 -1.29
C THR A 276 5.38 0.01 -2.20
N ARG A 277 5.76 -0.57 -3.35
CA ARG A 277 6.65 0.07 -4.31
C ARG A 277 6.01 1.31 -4.93
N ALA A 278 4.74 1.24 -5.31
CA ALA A 278 3.99 2.37 -5.87
C ALA A 278 3.90 3.51 -4.85
N TYR A 279 3.44 3.23 -3.64
CA TYR A 279 3.31 4.23 -2.58
C TYR A 279 4.64 4.88 -2.22
N ILE A 280 5.71 4.09 -2.00
CA ILE A 280 7.05 4.63 -1.67
C ILE A 280 7.63 5.47 -2.82
N SER A 281 7.31 5.13 -4.07
CA SER A 281 7.72 5.93 -5.23
C SER A 281 6.97 7.26 -5.26
N ALA A 282 5.66 7.25 -4.99
CA ALA A 282 4.83 8.45 -4.92
C ALA A 282 5.22 9.36 -3.75
N SER A 283 5.51 8.80 -2.57
CA SER A 283 5.93 9.58 -1.39
C SER A 283 7.27 10.30 -1.59
N LYS A 284 8.11 9.81 -2.52
CA LYS A 284 9.35 10.44 -2.98
C LYS A 284 9.16 11.39 -4.18
N GLY A 285 7.92 11.63 -4.60
CA GLY A 285 7.59 12.50 -5.73
C GLY A 285 7.97 11.95 -7.10
N LYS A 286 8.22 10.63 -7.23
CA LYS A 286 8.62 10.00 -8.49
C LYS A 286 7.43 9.72 -9.42
N CYS A 287 6.23 9.52 -8.87
CA CYS A 287 5.01 9.24 -9.62
C CYS A 287 3.77 9.70 -8.84
N LEU A 288 2.60 9.67 -9.49
CA LEU A 288 1.30 9.80 -8.84
C LEU A 288 0.65 8.41 -8.69
N LEU A 289 -0.38 8.33 -7.85
CA LEU A 289 -1.17 7.13 -7.62
C LEU A 289 -2.54 7.24 -8.30
N ASP A 290 -3.06 6.10 -8.75
CA ASP A 290 -4.45 5.93 -9.15
C ASP A 290 -5.30 5.64 -7.90
N LEU A 291 -5.72 6.70 -7.22
CA LEU A 291 -6.27 6.67 -5.86
C LEU A 291 -7.62 5.94 -5.75
N SER A 292 -8.40 5.90 -6.83
CA SER A 292 -9.73 5.26 -6.90
C SER A 292 -9.72 4.04 -7.84
N GLY A 293 -8.61 3.31 -7.84
CA GLY A 293 -8.41 2.12 -8.66
C GLY A 293 -8.73 0.82 -7.95
N VAL A 294 -8.41 -0.28 -8.63
CA VAL A 294 -8.69 -1.67 -8.20
C VAL A 294 -7.95 -2.12 -6.94
N ALA A 295 -6.92 -1.38 -6.50
CA ALA A 295 -6.14 -1.74 -5.33
C ALA A 295 -6.62 -1.03 -4.05
N ASP A 296 -7.85 -0.51 -4.04
CA ASP A 296 -8.51 -0.02 -2.83
C ASP A 296 -8.84 -1.25 -1.93
N PRO A 297 -8.24 -1.37 -0.74
CA PRO A 297 -8.44 -2.54 0.12
C PRO A 297 -9.84 -2.60 0.73
N THR A 298 -10.62 -1.52 0.66
CA THR A 298 -12.00 -1.48 1.19
C THR A 298 -13.03 -1.95 0.18
N GLY A 299 -12.72 -1.90 -1.12
CA GLY A 299 -13.65 -2.21 -2.20
C GLY A 299 -14.82 -1.22 -2.36
N CYS A 300 -14.94 -0.21 -1.51
CA CYS A 300 -16.07 0.72 -1.45
C CYS A 300 -15.70 2.20 -1.54
N GLY A 301 -14.44 2.53 -1.83
CA GLY A 301 -13.97 3.92 -2.04
C GLY A 301 -13.61 4.66 -0.76
N GLU A 302 -13.42 3.94 0.35
CA GLU A 302 -13.00 4.46 1.66
C GLU A 302 -11.50 4.22 1.94
N GLY A 303 -10.80 3.58 1.00
CA GLY A 303 -9.36 3.42 0.99
C GLY A 303 -8.72 3.99 -0.28
N PHE A 304 -7.39 4.04 -0.26
CA PHE A 304 -6.56 4.46 -1.36
C PHE A 304 -6.10 3.25 -2.18
N SER A 305 -6.23 3.34 -3.50
CA SER A 305 -5.57 2.39 -4.41
C SER A 305 -4.12 2.79 -4.65
N TYR A 306 -3.19 1.91 -4.29
CA TYR A 306 -1.74 2.11 -4.48
C TYR A 306 -1.25 1.51 -5.80
N VAL A 307 -1.74 2.07 -6.91
CA VAL A 307 -1.29 1.74 -8.26
C VAL A 307 -0.67 2.99 -8.87
N ARG A 308 0.43 2.87 -9.62
CA ARG A 308 1.02 4.02 -10.29
C ARG A 308 0.10 4.54 -11.39
N LEU A 309 -0.16 5.85 -11.38
CA LEU A 309 -0.95 6.50 -12.41
C LEU A 309 -0.16 6.53 -13.73
N SER A 310 -0.71 5.95 -14.79
CA SER A 310 -0.09 5.93 -16.11
C SER A 310 0.04 7.34 -16.70
N SER A 311 1.23 7.66 -17.22
CA SER A 311 1.48 8.90 -17.98
C SER A 311 0.82 8.91 -19.36
N LYS A 312 0.46 7.73 -19.89
CA LYS A 312 -0.29 7.58 -21.14
C LYS A 312 -1.77 7.76 -20.85
N PRO A 313 -2.49 8.60 -21.63
CA PRO A 313 -3.92 8.76 -21.46
C PRO A 313 -4.59 7.39 -21.58
N GLN A 314 -5.45 7.04 -20.61
CA GLN A 314 -6.42 5.99 -20.84
C GLN A 314 -7.13 6.35 -22.15
N LYS A 315 -7.19 5.38 -23.07
CA LYS A 315 -8.10 5.49 -24.22
C LYS A 315 -9.52 5.38 -23.65
N GLU A 316 -10.00 6.43 -23.01
CA GLU A 316 -11.42 6.72 -23.17
C GLU A 316 -11.64 6.82 -24.67
N GLU A 317 -12.69 6.18 -25.19
CA GLU A 317 -13.15 6.33 -26.57
C GLU A 317 -13.68 7.74 -26.85
N LEU A 318 -12.97 8.76 -26.37
CA LEU A 318 -13.16 10.12 -26.81
C LEU A 318 -12.69 10.19 -28.27
N PRO A 319 -13.55 10.69 -29.18
CA PRO A 319 -13.20 10.78 -30.58
C PRO A 319 -11.88 11.52 -30.73
N THR A 320 -10.97 10.94 -31.50
CA THR A 320 -9.64 11.50 -31.77
C THR A 320 -9.77 12.99 -32.08
N PRO A 321 -9.11 13.89 -31.34
CA PRO A 321 -9.21 15.32 -31.61
C PRO A 321 -8.58 15.56 -32.97
N VAL A 322 -9.44 15.76 -33.98
CA VAL A 322 -9.03 16.18 -35.32
C VAL A 322 -8.23 17.46 -35.15
N LYS A 323 -6.93 17.42 -35.45
CA LYS A 323 -6.07 18.61 -35.48
C LYS A 323 -6.61 19.54 -36.58
N ARG A 324 -7.57 20.39 -36.25
CA ARG A 324 -8.07 21.43 -37.15
C ARG A 324 -6.98 22.48 -37.31
N THR A 325 -6.46 22.62 -38.52
CA THR A 325 -5.57 23.72 -38.89
C THR A 325 -6.33 25.04 -38.73
N VAL A 326 -5.93 25.82 -37.73
CA VAL A 326 -6.61 27.07 -37.35
C VAL A 326 -6.26 28.23 -38.29
N THR A 327 -5.12 28.16 -38.98
CA THR A 327 -4.70 29.15 -39.97
C THR A 327 -5.52 29.05 -41.24
N GLY A 328 -6.41 30.02 -41.49
CA GLY A 328 -7.19 30.12 -42.73
C GLY A 328 -8.67 29.76 -42.62
N THR A 329 -9.16 29.34 -41.45
CA THR A 329 -10.56 28.94 -41.21
C THR A 329 -11.34 29.95 -40.34
N ASP A 330 -12.67 29.80 -40.24
CA ASP A 330 -13.57 30.63 -39.37
C ASP A 330 -13.23 30.51 -37.85
N ALA A 331 -12.32 29.61 -37.49
CA ALA A 331 -11.79 29.46 -36.14
C ALA A 331 -10.55 30.35 -35.85
N ASP A 332 -10.06 31.14 -36.82
CA ASP A 332 -8.93 32.05 -36.60
C ASP A 332 -9.34 33.30 -35.84
N LEU A 333 -9.18 33.25 -34.51
CA LEU A 333 -9.40 34.36 -33.58
C LEU A 333 -8.68 35.67 -33.98
N ARG A 334 -7.62 35.64 -34.81
CA ARG A 334 -6.95 36.86 -35.29
C ARG A 334 -7.79 37.66 -36.28
N LYS A 335 -8.70 36.99 -37.01
CA LYS A 335 -9.64 37.61 -37.97
C LYS A 335 -10.90 38.14 -37.30
N LEU A 336 -11.15 37.80 -36.03
CA LEU A 336 -12.32 38.24 -35.28
C LEU A 336 -12.21 39.74 -34.96
N SER A 337 -13.23 40.53 -35.30
CA SER A 337 -13.23 41.96 -35.01
C SER A 337 -13.25 42.20 -33.49
N LEU A 338 -12.75 43.34 -33.03
CA LEU A 338 -12.76 43.66 -31.59
C LEU A 338 -14.21 43.74 -31.06
N LYS A 339 -15.15 44.20 -31.90
CA LYS A 339 -16.57 44.29 -31.55
C LYS A 339 -17.17 42.90 -31.33
N ASP A 340 -16.91 41.96 -32.25
CA ASP A 340 -17.45 40.60 -32.17
C ASP A 340 -16.79 39.79 -31.04
N ALA A 341 -15.50 40.01 -30.78
CA ALA A 341 -14.79 39.39 -29.66
C ALA A 341 -15.36 39.83 -28.31
N LYS A 342 -15.68 41.12 -28.13
CA LYS A 342 -16.34 41.62 -26.92
C LYS A 342 -17.75 41.06 -26.75
N GLN A 343 -18.51 40.94 -27.85
CA GLN A 343 -19.84 40.34 -27.82
C GLN A 343 -19.79 38.86 -27.38
N LEU A 344 -18.80 38.12 -27.89
CA LEU A 344 -18.58 36.72 -27.52
C LEU A 344 -18.30 36.57 -26.02
N LEU A 345 -17.48 37.43 -25.42
CA LEU A 345 -17.23 37.41 -23.97
C LEU A 345 -18.48 37.68 -23.14
N LYS A 346 -19.39 38.53 -23.61
CA LYS A 346 -20.70 38.75 -22.95
C LYS A 346 -21.57 37.49 -23.03
N GLU A 347 -21.55 36.79 -24.16
CA GLU A 347 -22.27 35.51 -24.32
C GLU A 347 -21.70 34.41 -23.41
N PHE A 348 -20.41 34.47 -23.08
CA PHE A 348 -19.80 33.64 -22.04
C PHE A 348 -20.06 34.12 -20.59
N GLY A 349 -20.78 35.24 -20.40
CA GLY A 349 -21.14 35.76 -19.08
C GLY A 349 -20.10 36.67 -18.41
N VAL A 350 -19.08 37.14 -19.14
CA VAL A 350 -18.08 38.09 -18.62
C VAL A 350 -18.70 39.49 -18.51
N LYS A 351 -18.46 40.18 -17.38
CA LYS A 351 -19.07 41.50 -17.12
C LYS A 351 -18.47 42.59 -18.01
N ASP A 352 -19.27 43.59 -18.37
CA ASP A 352 -18.85 44.69 -19.24
C ASP A 352 -17.70 45.54 -18.70
N GLU A 353 -17.56 45.61 -17.37
CA GLU A 353 -16.45 46.31 -16.71
C GLU A 353 -15.12 45.57 -16.92
N GLU A 354 -15.13 44.24 -16.79
CA GLU A 354 -13.97 43.37 -17.01
C GLU A 354 -13.55 43.38 -18.48
N ILE A 355 -14.51 43.38 -19.42
CA ILE A 355 -14.23 43.45 -20.86
C ILE A 355 -13.57 44.78 -21.27
N LYS A 356 -13.87 45.89 -20.56
CA LYS A 356 -13.29 47.22 -20.85
C LYS A 356 -11.83 47.34 -20.42
N SER A 357 -11.42 46.63 -19.37
CA SER A 357 -10.04 46.64 -18.88
C SER A 357 -9.07 45.78 -19.70
N LEU A 358 -9.58 44.91 -20.57
CA LEU A 358 -8.75 43.97 -21.33
C LEU A 358 -8.30 44.55 -22.68
N THR A 359 -7.03 44.33 -22.99
CA THR A 359 -6.45 44.55 -24.32
C THR A 359 -7.02 43.55 -25.33
N ARG A 360 -6.86 43.86 -26.63
CA ARG A 360 -7.30 42.95 -27.70
C ARG A 360 -6.72 41.53 -27.53
N TRP A 361 -5.45 41.41 -27.14
CA TRP A 361 -4.81 40.10 -26.98
C TRP A 361 -5.36 39.33 -25.78
N GLU A 362 -5.61 40.01 -24.67
CA GLU A 362 -6.23 39.41 -23.48
C GLU A 362 -7.68 38.97 -23.74
N ILE A 363 -8.47 39.78 -24.47
CA ILE A 363 -9.83 39.39 -24.90
C ILE A 363 -9.80 38.09 -25.69
N ILE A 364 -8.87 37.97 -26.65
CA ILE A 364 -8.73 36.78 -27.48
C ILE A 364 -8.28 35.57 -26.64
N ASP A 365 -7.44 35.80 -25.63
CA ASP A 365 -6.96 34.74 -24.74
C ASP A 365 -8.06 34.22 -23.79
N VAL A 366 -8.87 35.13 -23.25
CA VAL A 366 -10.03 34.78 -22.43
C VAL A 366 -11.06 33.99 -23.24
N ILE A 367 -11.37 34.43 -24.48
CA ILE A 367 -12.25 33.68 -25.40
C ILE A 367 -11.72 32.27 -25.64
N ARG A 368 -10.42 32.13 -25.87
CA ARG A 368 -9.77 30.82 -26.09
C ARG A 368 -9.90 29.93 -24.85
N THR A 369 -9.70 30.50 -23.67
CA THR A 369 -9.78 29.79 -22.39
C THR A 369 -11.20 29.31 -22.10
N LEU A 370 -12.20 30.20 -22.21
CA LEU A 370 -13.60 29.89 -21.97
C LEU A 370 -14.17 28.90 -23.00
N SER A 371 -13.81 29.05 -24.28
CA SER A 371 -14.20 28.10 -25.33
C SER A 371 -13.60 26.70 -25.11
N THR A 372 -12.38 26.63 -24.57
CA THR A 372 -11.73 25.35 -24.20
C THR A 372 -12.38 24.73 -22.96
N GLN A 373 -12.74 25.52 -21.95
CA GLN A 373 -13.47 25.06 -20.77
C GLN A 373 -14.87 24.53 -21.11
N GLN A 374 -15.63 25.25 -21.95
CA GLN A 374 -16.98 24.83 -22.35
C GLN A 374 -16.95 23.57 -23.22
N ALA A 375 -15.92 23.41 -24.05
CA ALA A 375 -15.68 22.17 -24.81
C ALA A 375 -15.35 20.97 -23.90
N ARG A 376 -14.65 21.18 -22.76
CA ARG A 376 -14.33 20.14 -21.77
C ARG A 376 -15.57 19.67 -20.99
N MET A 377 -16.53 20.56 -20.75
CA MET A 377 -17.77 20.27 -20.00
C MET A 377 -18.87 19.60 -20.87
N GLY A 378 -18.59 19.27 -22.13
CA GLY A 378 -19.58 18.69 -23.04
C GLY A 378 -20.72 19.65 -23.42
N GLY A 379 -20.56 20.96 -23.18
CA GLY A 379 -21.61 21.95 -23.44
C GLY A 379 -21.80 22.21 -24.94
N SER A 380 -23.05 22.37 -25.37
CA SER A 380 -23.43 22.72 -26.75
C SER A 380 -23.12 24.17 -27.16
N GLY A 381 -22.24 24.85 -26.43
CA GLY A 381 -21.90 26.27 -26.61
C GLY A 381 -20.83 26.52 -27.67
N ILE A 382 -20.19 27.71 -27.62
CA ILE A 382 -19.24 28.17 -28.64
C ILE A 382 -17.88 27.47 -28.43
N THR A 383 -17.78 26.22 -28.89
CA THR A 383 -16.57 25.36 -28.78
C THR A 383 -15.60 25.49 -29.96
N LYS A 384 -15.99 26.25 -31.00
CA LYS A 384 -15.23 26.37 -32.27
C LYS A 384 -13.87 27.07 -32.15
N PHE A 385 -13.61 27.77 -31.04
CA PHE A 385 -12.37 28.50 -30.77
C PHE A 385 -11.42 27.76 -29.81
N ALA A 386 -11.82 26.58 -29.31
CA ALA A 386 -10.97 25.72 -28.50
C ALA A 386 -9.72 25.30 -29.30
N ARG A 387 -8.53 25.43 -28.69
CA ARG A 387 -7.27 24.98 -29.28
C ARG A 387 -6.74 23.76 -28.54
N GLY A 388 -6.14 22.82 -29.27
CA GLY A 388 -5.80 21.48 -28.80
C GLY A 388 -4.97 21.42 -27.52
N SER A 389 -5.56 20.86 -26.46
CA SER A 389 -5.32 19.50 -25.98
C SER A 389 -6.41 19.23 -24.94
N MET A 390 -7.17 18.13 -25.08
CA MET A 390 -8.13 17.67 -24.06
C MET A 390 -7.43 17.21 -22.76
N ARG A 391 -6.11 17.39 -22.68
CA ARG A 391 -5.27 17.00 -21.54
C ARG A 391 -5.25 18.12 -20.51
N PHE A 392 -5.45 17.73 -19.25
CA PHE A 392 -5.25 18.59 -18.10
C PHE A 392 -3.80 19.10 -18.06
N SER A 393 -3.62 20.34 -17.60
CA SER A 393 -2.27 20.82 -17.30
C SER A 393 -1.66 20.03 -16.14
N LEU A 394 -0.34 19.98 -16.04
CA LEU A 394 0.34 19.33 -14.90
C LEU A 394 -0.13 19.87 -13.55
N ALA A 395 -0.42 21.17 -13.47
CA ALA A 395 -0.97 21.80 -12.27
C ALA A 395 -2.40 21.31 -11.98
N GLU A 396 -3.27 21.22 -13.00
CA GLU A 396 -4.64 20.71 -12.86
C GLU A 396 -4.65 19.22 -12.45
N VAL A 397 -3.73 18.40 -12.98
CA VAL A 397 -3.59 16.99 -12.59
C VAL A 397 -3.17 16.88 -11.12
N GLN A 398 -2.18 17.66 -10.71
CA GLN A 398 -1.71 17.66 -9.32
C GLN A 398 -2.77 18.16 -8.35
N GLU A 399 -3.53 19.20 -8.72
CA GLU A 399 -4.61 19.74 -7.91
C GLU A 399 -5.73 18.72 -7.72
N ARG A 400 -6.15 18.04 -8.80
CA ARG A 400 -7.14 16.95 -8.72
C ARG A 400 -6.66 15.78 -7.87
N TYR A 401 -5.40 15.38 -8.04
CA TYR A 401 -4.78 14.34 -7.22
C TYR A 401 -4.81 14.72 -5.74
N ASN A 402 -4.42 15.94 -5.40
CA ASN A 402 -4.44 16.41 -4.01
C ASN A 402 -5.87 16.50 -3.46
N HIS A 403 -6.84 16.93 -4.27
CA HIS A 403 -8.25 16.99 -3.87
C HIS A 403 -8.80 15.60 -3.57
N GLU A 404 -8.48 14.61 -4.42
CA GLU A 404 -8.94 13.23 -4.21
C GLU A 404 -8.25 12.57 -3.01
N CYS A 405 -6.94 12.81 -2.82
CA CYS A 405 -6.23 12.42 -1.60
C CYS A 405 -6.93 12.95 -0.35
N GLN A 406 -7.30 14.24 -0.36
CA GLN A 406 -7.98 14.86 0.77
C GLN A 406 -9.37 14.28 0.99
N ARG A 407 -10.15 14.06 -0.07
CA ARG A 407 -11.51 13.51 0.00
C ARG A 407 -11.52 12.13 0.67
N ILE A 408 -10.66 11.21 0.21
CA ILE A 408 -10.57 9.85 0.75
C ILE A 408 -10.04 9.88 2.19
N PHE A 409 -9.03 10.72 2.47
CA PHE A 409 -8.48 10.89 3.83
C PHE A 409 -9.54 11.35 4.84
N ASP A 410 -10.29 12.40 4.50
CA ASP A 410 -11.35 12.93 5.37
C ASP A 410 -12.49 11.91 5.55
N LEU A 411 -12.81 11.16 4.49
CA LEU A 411 -13.80 10.09 4.53
C LEU A 411 -13.38 8.97 5.47
N GLN A 412 -12.16 8.43 5.31
CA GLN A 412 -11.61 7.37 6.17
C GLN A 412 -11.58 7.81 7.63
N ASN A 413 -11.09 9.02 7.91
CA ASN A 413 -11.05 9.55 9.28
C ASN A 413 -12.43 9.64 9.91
N ARG A 414 -13.43 10.10 9.15
CA ARG A 414 -14.80 10.23 9.63
C ARG A 414 -15.45 8.88 9.92
N ILE A 415 -15.28 7.90 9.03
CA ILE A 415 -15.90 6.58 9.15
C ILE A 415 -15.26 5.78 10.29
N LEU A 416 -13.93 5.64 10.30
CA LEU A 416 -13.24 4.80 11.27
C LEU A 416 -13.20 5.39 12.70
N SER A 417 -13.43 6.70 12.86
CA SER A 417 -13.62 7.33 14.18
C SER A 417 -15.07 7.35 14.65
N SER A 418 -16.03 7.01 13.78
CA SER A 418 -17.44 7.01 14.12
C SER A 418 -17.76 5.97 15.19
N ARG A 419 -18.71 6.31 16.08
CA ARG A 419 -19.29 5.39 17.08
C ARG A 419 -20.74 5.06 16.77
N GLU A 420 -21.14 5.29 15.52
CA GLU A 420 -22.47 4.97 15.05
C GLU A 420 -22.68 3.46 15.10
N VAL A 421 -23.82 3.05 15.67
CA VAL A 421 -24.23 1.65 15.68
C VAL A 421 -24.87 1.36 14.34
N ILE A 422 -24.20 0.57 13.52
CA ILE A 422 -24.68 0.15 12.20
C ILE A 422 -25.57 -1.10 12.31
N SER A 423 -26.46 -1.28 11.34
CA SER A 423 -27.28 -2.49 11.24
C SER A 423 -26.44 -3.67 10.77
N THR A 424 -26.75 -4.86 11.26
CA THR A 424 -26.27 -6.09 10.62
C THR A 424 -26.86 -6.16 9.22
N ASP A 425 -26.02 -6.50 8.26
CA ASP A 425 -26.44 -6.69 6.88
C ASP A 425 -27.19 -8.02 6.77
N GLU A 426 -28.48 -7.95 6.50
CA GLU A 426 -29.34 -9.11 6.21
C GLU A 426 -29.36 -9.31 4.69
N GLU A 427 -28.19 -9.50 4.07
CA GLU A 427 -28.08 -9.96 2.67
C GLU A 427 -28.70 -11.37 2.56
N GLU A 428 -30.03 -11.46 2.54
CA GLU A 428 -30.70 -12.41 1.66
C GLU A 428 -30.28 -11.98 0.26
N SER A 429 -29.31 -12.69 -0.32
CA SER A 429 -29.01 -12.56 -1.73
C SER A 429 -30.33 -12.82 -2.48
N GLU A 430 -31.01 -11.77 -2.90
CA GLU A 430 -31.92 -11.81 -4.05
C GLU A 430 -31.03 -12.12 -5.26
N ALA A 431 -30.53 -13.36 -5.33
CA ALA A 431 -30.12 -13.96 -6.57
C ALA A 431 -31.39 -13.94 -7.41
N ASP A 432 -31.48 -12.96 -8.29
CA ASP A 432 -32.54 -12.86 -9.29
C ASP A 432 -32.60 -14.24 -9.97
N ASP A 433 -33.65 -15.02 -9.68
CA ASP A 433 -33.82 -16.42 -10.15
C ASP A 433 -33.68 -16.51 -11.69
N SER A 434 -33.77 -15.36 -12.38
CA SER A 434 -33.47 -15.18 -13.80
C SER A 434 -32.05 -15.57 -14.19
N ASP A 435 -31.03 -15.23 -13.39
CA ASP A 435 -29.63 -15.49 -13.73
C ASP A 435 -29.28 -16.97 -13.58
N ILE A 436 -29.90 -17.63 -12.60
CA ILE A 436 -29.79 -19.07 -12.39
C ILE A 436 -30.53 -19.83 -13.51
N GLU A 437 -31.71 -19.37 -13.93
CA GLU A 437 -32.42 -19.95 -15.08
C GLU A 437 -31.67 -19.77 -16.40
N GLU A 438 -31.08 -18.59 -16.63
CA GLU A 438 -30.35 -18.30 -17.86
C GLU A 438 -29.05 -19.12 -17.95
N MET A 439 -28.33 -19.26 -16.83
CA MET A 439 -27.18 -20.15 -16.72
C MET A 439 -27.58 -21.63 -16.90
N GLY A 440 -28.74 -22.04 -16.37
CA GLY A 440 -29.31 -23.38 -16.58
C GLY A 440 -29.61 -23.67 -18.07
N LYS A 441 -30.25 -22.72 -18.77
CA LYS A 441 -30.52 -22.81 -20.22
C LYS A 441 -29.22 -22.88 -21.04
N HIS A 442 -28.19 -22.15 -20.64
CA HIS A 442 -26.88 -22.18 -21.29
C HIS A 442 -26.19 -23.55 -21.16
N ILE A 443 -26.28 -24.16 -19.98
CA ILE A 443 -25.73 -25.50 -19.71
C ILE A 443 -26.50 -26.58 -20.49
N GLU A 444 -27.84 -26.51 -20.54
CA GLU A 444 -28.64 -27.44 -21.36
C GLU A 444 -28.31 -27.33 -22.85
N THR A 445 -28.07 -26.12 -23.35
CA THR A 445 -27.67 -25.88 -24.74
C THR A 445 -26.28 -26.48 -25.04
N MET A 446 -25.35 -26.41 -24.09
CA MET A 446 -24.03 -27.06 -24.21
C MET A 446 -24.10 -28.60 -24.11
N LEU A 447 -25.05 -29.15 -23.36
CA LEU A 447 -25.24 -30.59 -23.23
C LEU A 447 -25.96 -31.21 -24.42
N THR A 448 -26.91 -30.48 -25.01
CA THR A 448 -27.63 -30.89 -26.22
C THR A 448 -26.76 -30.80 -27.48
N SER A 449 -25.91 -29.78 -27.60
CA SER A 449 -24.95 -29.67 -28.71
C SER A 449 -23.90 -30.80 -28.72
N LYS A 450 -23.55 -31.37 -27.57
CA LYS A 450 -22.67 -32.56 -27.50
C LYS A 450 -23.33 -33.88 -27.91
N LYS A 451 -24.66 -33.97 -27.99
CA LYS A 451 -25.37 -35.19 -28.45
C LYS A 451 -25.55 -35.26 -29.98
N ALA A 452 -25.20 -34.21 -30.72
CA ALA A 452 -25.35 -34.16 -32.17
C ALA A 452 -24.10 -34.61 -32.97
N VAL A 453 -23.03 -35.05 -32.28
CA VAL A 453 -21.82 -35.58 -32.91
C VAL A 453 -21.53 -36.97 -32.35
N TYR A 454 -22.33 -37.95 -32.76
CA TYR A 454 -21.96 -39.36 -32.88
C TYR A 454 -22.82 -40.04 -33.95
#